data_AF-A0A812WH84-F1
#
_entry.id   AF-A0A812WH84-F1
#
_cell.length_a   1.000
_cell.length_b   1.000
_cell.length_c   1.000
_cell.angle_alpha   90.00
_cell.angle_beta   90.00
_cell.angle_gamma   90.00
#
_symmetry.space_group_name_H-M   'P 1'
#
loop_
_entity.id
_entity.type
_entity.pdbx_description
1 polymer ?
#
loop_
_entity_poly.entity_id
_entity_poly.type
_entity_poly.pdbx_seq_one_letter_code
_entity_poly.pdbx_strand_id
1 'polypeptide(L)'
;MVKVTVGKAEDPWCEIDLTEEDVEDWRKGVDITEEKLKEVIQLPPITLDNCHEREDGDLQPLDYEQSERTLGKWDEITFEEEVNGKYWHAVIMALHRIREDFVKKQHFAFTTHLMAKP
;
A
#
# COMPACT_ATOMS: atom_id res chain seq x y z
N MET A 1 -16.41 3.46 14.88
CA MET A 1 -15.65 3.95 13.72
C MET A 1 -14.20 3.83 14.15
N VAL A 2 -13.41 3.06 13.42
CA VAL A 2 -12.06 2.68 13.80
C VAL A 2 -11.09 3.35 12.86
N LYS A 3 -10.19 4.15 13.39
CA LYS A 3 -9.08 4.70 12.62
C LYS A 3 -7.98 3.66 12.48
N VAL A 4 -7.55 3.43 11.24
CA VAL A 4 -6.46 2.54 10.89
C VAL A 4 -5.32 3.40 10.37
N THR A 5 -4.15 3.21 10.94
CA THR A 5 -2.92 3.86 10.51
C THR A 5 -2.00 2.78 9.92
N VAL A 6 -1.57 2.99 8.68
CA VAL A 6 -0.62 2.11 7.99
C VAL A 6 0.71 2.83 7.90
N GLY A 7 1.78 2.16 8.33
CA GLY A 7 3.11 2.73 8.49
C GLY A 7 3.49 2.89 9.97
N LYS A 8 4.62 3.55 10.21
CA LYS A 8 5.11 3.76 11.57
C LYS A 8 4.24 4.78 12.29
N ALA A 9 4.06 4.61 13.60
CA ALA A 9 3.31 5.56 14.42
C ALA A 9 3.88 7.00 14.39
N GLU A 10 5.19 7.14 14.16
CA GLU A 10 5.87 8.44 14.09
C GLU A 10 5.83 9.08 12.69
N ASP A 11 5.62 8.27 11.64
CA ASP A 11 5.54 8.71 10.24
C ASP A 11 4.52 7.83 9.50
N PRO A 12 3.23 8.08 9.70
CA PRO A 12 2.17 7.27 9.12
C PRO A 12 2.09 7.50 7.61
N TRP A 13 2.06 6.41 6.84
CA TRP A 13 1.97 6.47 5.38
C TRP A 13 0.56 6.85 4.93
N CYS A 14 -0.44 6.22 5.53
CA CYS A 14 -1.83 6.55 5.31
C CYS A 14 -2.68 6.28 6.54
N GLU A 15 -3.78 7.02 6.64
CA GLU A 15 -4.78 6.84 7.68
C GLU A 15 -6.14 6.70 7.00
N ILE A 16 -6.91 5.70 7.40
CA ILE A 16 -8.27 5.47 6.90
C ILE A 16 -9.23 5.25 8.06
N ASP A 17 -10.49 5.59 7.85
CA ASP A 17 -11.57 5.31 8.79
C ASP A 17 -12.40 4.11 8.29
N LEU A 18 -12.48 3.07 9.12
CA LEU A 18 -13.29 1.87 8.89
C LEU A 18 -14.43 1.76 9.91
N THR A 19 -15.64 1.50 9.42
CA THR A 19 -16.82 1.23 10.25
C THR A 19 -17.05 -0.28 10.38
N GLU A 20 -17.89 -0.70 11.32
CA GLU A 20 -18.28 -2.12 11.45
C GLU A 20 -19.05 -2.62 10.22
N GLU A 21 -19.81 -1.73 9.57
CA GLU A 21 -20.52 -2.02 8.32
C GLU A 21 -19.55 -2.27 7.16
N ASP A 22 -18.43 -1.52 7.10
CA ASP A 22 -17.42 -1.70 6.06
C ASP A 22 -16.79 -3.09 6.12
N VAL A 23 -16.63 -3.68 7.32
CA VAL A 23 -15.96 -4.99 7.51
C VAL A 23 -16.94 -6.12 7.85
N GLU A 24 -18.24 -5.90 7.69
CA GLU A 24 -19.27 -6.88 8.04
C GLU A 24 -19.10 -8.16 7.21
N ASP A 25 -18.97 -7.98 5.89
CA ASP A 25 -18.74 -9.03 4.90
C ASP A 25 -17.26 -9.15 4.55
N TRP A 26 -16.73 -10.36 4.65
CA TRP A 26 -15.30 -10.63 4.47
C TRP A 26 -14.78 -10.36 3.05
N ARG A 27 -15.64 -10.39 2.02
CA ARG A 27 -15.22 -10.16 0.63
C ARG A 27 -15.43 -8.70 0.24
N LYS A 28 -16.63 -8.16 0.49
CA LYS A 28 -16.93 -6.76 0.20
C LYS A 28 -16.12 -5.81 1.07
N GLY A 29 -15.82 -6.20 2.30
CA GLY A 29 -15.03 -5.37 3.19
C GLY A 29 -13.59 -5.19 2.73
N VAL A 30 -13.03 -6.18 2.04
CA VAL A 30 -11.74 -6.02 1.36
C VAL A 30 -11.87 -5.01 0.23
N ASP A 31 -12.91 -5.12 -0.61
CA ASP A 31 -13.11 -4.22 -1.75
C ASP A 31 -13.31 -2.76 -1.28
N ILE A 32 -14.13 -2.54 -0.25
CA ILE A 32 -14.37 -1.20 0.34
C ILE A 32 -13.09 -0.64 0.95
N THR A 33 -12.37 -1.46 1.72
CA THR A 33 -11.10 -1.04 2.35
C THR A 33 -10.04 -0.73 1.30
N GLU A 34 -10.01 -1.50 0.20
CA GLU A 34 -9.12 -1.28 -0.93
C GLU A 34 -9.41 0.05 -1.63
N GLU A 35 -10.67 0.40 -1.87
CA GLU A 35 -11.04 1.69 -2.45
C GLU A 35 -10.63 2.85 -1.54
N LYS A 36 -10.95 2.77 -0.24
CA LYS A 36 -10.55 3.78 0.75
C LYS A 36 -9.03 3.94 0.83
N LEU A 37 -8.29 2.83 0.84
CA LEU A 37 -6.83 2.87 0.82
C LEU A 37 -6.32 3.50 -0.46
N LYS A 38 -6.85 3.14 -1.64
CA LYS A 38 -6.44 3.69 -2.94
C LYS A 38 -6.63 5.21 -3.03
N GLU A 39 -7.62 5.78 -2.34
CA GLU A 39 -7.85 7.23 -2.30
C GLU A 39 -6.78 7.99 -1.49
N VAL A 40 -6.30 7.39 -0.41
CA VAL A 40 -5.37 8.05 0.52
C VAL A 40 -3.91 7.67 0.23
N ILE A 41 -3.67 6.47 -0.29
CA ILE A 41 -2.33 5.93 -0.46
C ILE A 41 -1.59 6.67 -1.56
N GLN A 42 -0.50 7.32 -1.17
CA GLN A 42 0.41 7.92 -2.12
C GLN A 42 1.41 6.85 -2.56
N LEU A 43 1.14 6.26 -3.73
CA LEU A 43 2.07 5.37 -4.39
C LEU A 43 3.16 6.21 -5.09
N PRO A 44 4.44 5.85 -4.94
CA PRO A 44 5.49 6.55 -5.64
C PRO A 44 5.32 6.42 -7.17
N PRO A 45 5.73 7.42 -7.95
CA PRO A 45 5.66 7.35 -9.40
C PRO A 45 6.57 6.24 -9.93
N ILE A 46 6.02 5.41 -10.82
CA ILE A 46 6.80 4.42 -11.57
C ILE A 46 7.34 5.13 -12.82
N THR A 47 8.62 5.48 -12.81
CA THR A 47 9.33 6.06 -13.96
C THR A 47 10.27 5.03 -14.60
N LEU A 48 10.57 5.20 -15.89
CA LEU A 48 11.48 4.32 -16.63
C LEU A 48 12.91 4.33 -16.05
N ASP A 49 13.35 5.48 -15.57
CA ASP A 49 14.68 5.64 -14.98
C ASP A 49 14.82 4.85 -13.67
N ASN A 50 13.72 4.68 -12.92
CA ASN A 50 13.74 4.11 -11.57
C ASN A 50 13.16 2.69 -11.49
N CYS A 51 12.66 2.13 -12.60
CA CYS A 51 12.03 0.80 -12.60
C CYS A 51 13.02 -0.35 -12.30
N HIS A 52 14.33 -0.10 -12.45
CA HIS A 52 15.43 -1.03 -12.21
C HIS A 52 16.12 -0.89 -10.85
N GLU A 53 15.98 0.26 -10.20
CA GLU A 53 16.67 0.58 -8.94
C GLU A 53 15.86 0.17 -7.71
N ARG A 54 14.62 -0.28 -7.93
CA ARG A 54 13.66 -0.70 -6.90
C ARG A 54 13.55 -2.22 -6.86
N GLU A 55 13.56 -2.80 -5.67
CA GLU A 55 13.10 -4.18 -5.50
C GLU A 55 11.60 -4.29 -5.86
N ASP A 56 11.14 -5.48 -6.24
CA ASP A 56 9.73 -5.69 -6.60
C ASP A 56 8.79 -5.32 -5.45
N GLY A 57 7.99 -4.28 -5.67
CA GLY A 57 7.10 -3.76 -4.65
C GLY A 57 7.80 -2.91 -3.60
N ASP A 58 8.96 -2.35 -3.94
CA ASP A 58 9.58 -1.25 -3.20
C ASP A 58 8.78 0.04 -3.43
N LEU A 59 8.06 0.41 -2.38
CA LEU A 59 7.16 1.54 -2.37
C LEU A 59 7.82 2.81 -1.82
N GLN A 60 9.13 2.80 -1.48
CA GLN A 60 9.80 4.00 -0.97
C GLN A 60 9.73 5.17 -1.97
N PRO A 61 9.49 6.42 -1.52
CA PRO A 61 9.70 7.61 -2.33
C PRO A 61 11.20 7.76 -2.64
N LEU A 62 11.54 8.20 -3.86
CA LEU A 62 12.93 8.33 -4.32
C LEU A 62 13.69 9.48 -3.65
N ASP A 63 12.97 10.42 -3.05
CA ASP A 63 13.53 11.70 -2.60
C ASP A 63 14.03 11.66 -1.15
N TYR A 64 14.03 10.50 -0.49
CA TYR A 64 14.51 10.37 0.88
C TYR A 64 16.01 10.06 0.91
N GLU A 65 16.82 11.12 0.97
CA GLU A 65 18.25 11.03 1.26
C GLU A 65 18.49 10.22 2.54
N GLN A 66 19.12 9.04 2.38
CA GLN A 66 20.13 8.44 3.27
C GLN A 66 19.96 8.53 4.81
N SER A 67 18.76 8.65 5.36
CA SER A 67 18.52 8.49 6.80
C SER A 67 17.83 7.16 7.05
N GLU A 68 18.67 6.19 7.42
CA GLU A 68 18.33 4.93 8.06
C GLU A 68 17.37 4.01 7.29
N ARG A 69 17.93 2.88 6.81
CA ARG A 69 17.27 1.66 6.33
C ARG A 69 16.11 1.21 7.22
N THR A 70 15.01 1.92 7.17
CA THR A 70 13.77 1.59 7.82
C THR A 70 12.69 1.73 6.77
N LEU A 71 12.77 0.81 5.81
CA LEU A 71 11.63 0.13 5.19
C LEU A 71 10.30 0.62 5.79
N GLY A 72 9.70 1.64 5.17
CA GLY A 72 8.32 2.05 5.37
C GLY A 72 7.45 0.94 4.82
N LYS A 73 7.44 -0.16 5.56
CA LYS A 73 6.72 -1.37 5.24
C LYS A 73 5.27 -1.08 5.56
N TRP A 74 4.40 -1.51 4.66
CA TRP A 74 2.99 -1.76 4.95
C TRP A 74 2.80 -2.85 6.03
N ASP A 75 3.89 -3.34 6.63
CA ASP A 75 3.97 -4.36 7.66
C ASP A 75 3.58 -3.82 9.04
N GLU A 76 3.54 -2.49 9.24
CA GLU A 76 3.03 -1.87 10.46
C GLU A 76 1.61 -1.34 10.22
N ILE A 77 0.64 -2.00 10.84
CA ILE A 77 -0.77 -1.61 10.83
C ILE A 77 -1.17 -1.43 12.28
N THR A 78 -1.61 -0.23 12.64
CA THR A 78 -2.10 0.08 13.97
C THR A 78 -3.54 0.56 13.92
N PHE A 79 -4.31 0.22 14.95
CA PHE A 79 -5.71 0.64 15.10
C PHE A 79 -5.81 1.50 16.36
N GLU A 80 -6.57 2.59 16.31
CA GLU A 80 -6.80 3.45 17.48
C GLU A 80 -7.56 2.75 18.61
N GLU A 81 -8.38 1.76 18.26
CA GLU A 81 -9.19 0.97 19.20
C GLU A 81 -8.90 -0.54 19.05
N GLU A 82 -9.27 -1.33 20.05
CA GLU A 82 -9.17 -2.79 19.96
C GLU A 82 -10.17 -3.32 18.92
N VAL A 83 -9.66 -3.92 17.84
CA VAL A 83 -10.46 -4.45 16.74
C VAL A 83 -10.50 -5.96 16.69
N ASN A 84 -11.56 -6.50 16.10
CA ASN A 84 -11.67 -7.92 15.80
C ASN A 84 -10.86 -8.31 14.54
N GLY A 85 -10.75 -9.61 14.27
CA GLY A 85 -10.00 -10.14 13.13
C GLY A 85 -10.54 -9.76 11.74
N LYS A 86 -11.78 -9.26 11.63
CA LYS A 86 -12.36 -8.84 10.34
C LYS A 86 -11.69 -7.56 9.83
N TYR A 87 -11.40 -6.62 10.72
CA TYR A 87 -10.66 -5.40 10.40
C TYR A 87 -9.26 -5.73 9.91
N TRP A 88 -8.55 -6.58 10.65
CA TRP A 88 -7.24 -7.09 10.24
C TRP A 88 -7.29 -7.75 8.86
N HIS A 89 -8.26 -8.64 8.63
CA HIS A 89 -8.42 -9.30 7.35
C HIS A 89 -8.65 -8.30 6.21
N ALA A 90 -9.59 -7.37 6.38
CA ALA A 90 -9.94 -6.37 5.37
C ALA A 90 -8.74 -5.52 4.99
N VAL A 91 -8.03 -4.97 5.98
CA VAL A 91 -6.86 -4.10 5.77
C VAL A 91 -5.71 -4.87 5.13
N ILE A 92 -5.31 -6.02 5.69
CA ILE A 92 -4.17 -6.80 5.17
C ILE A 92 -4.43 -7.25 3.73
N MET A 93 -5.62 -7.76 3.42
CA MET A 93 -5.94 -8.24 2.08
C MET A 93 -6.02 -7.10 1.06
N ALA A 94 -6.61 -5.96 1.45
CA ALA A 94 -6.66 -4.78 0.60
C ALA A 94 -5.25 -4.26 0.30
N LEU A 95 -4.41 -4.16 1.34
CA LEU A 95 -3.01 -3.77 1.21
C LEU A 95 -2.23 -4.71 0.28
N HIS A 96 -2.43 -6.02 0.44
CA HIS A 96 -1.81 -7.03 -0.42
C HIS A 96 -2.18 -6.85 -1.91
N ARG A 97 -3.47 -6.61 -2.21
CA ARG A 97 -3.93 -6.38 -3.59
C ARG A 97 -3.33 -5.13 -4.22
N ILE A 98 -3.27 -4.02 -3.47
CA ILE A 98 -2.68 -2.78 -4.00
C ILE A 98 -1.19 -2.99 -4.30
N ARG A 99 -0.47 -3.71 -3.44
CA ARG A 99 0.93 -4.06 -3.69
C ARG A 99 1.09 -4.91 -4.95
N GLU A 100 0.27 -5.95 -5.14
CA GLU A 100 0.32 -6.76 -6.36
C GLU A 100 0.05 -5.92 -7.62
N ASP A 101 -0.94 -5.05 -7.58
CA ASP A 101 -1.27 -4.16 -8.70
C ASP A 101 -0.12 -3.20 -9.02
N PHE A 102 0.56 -2.68 -7.99
CA PHE A 102 1.73 -1.83 -8.16
C PHE A 102 2.90 -2.60 -8.81
N VAL A 103 3.20 -3.81 -8.34
CA VAL A 103 4.24 -4.68 -8.92
C VAL A 103 3.92 -5.00 -10.39
N LYS A 104 2.66 -5.35 -10.70
CA LYS A 104 2.23 -5.61 -12.08
C LYS A 104 2.45 -4.38 -12.98
N LYS A 105 2.14 -3.18 -12.49
CA LYS A 105 2.39 -1.92 -13.21
C LYS A 105 3.89 -1.66 -13.40
N GLN A 106 4.72 -1.94 -12.40
CA GLN A 106 6.18 -1.83 -12.46
C GLN A 106 6.75 -2.76 -13.54
N HIS A 107 6.34 -4.03 -13.53
CA HIS A 107 6.74 -5.02 -14.54
C HIS A 107 6.25 -4.66 -15.95
N PHE A 108 5.03 -4.12 -16.07
CA PHE A 108 4.49 -3.67 -17.35
C PHE A 108 5.25 -2.46 -17.93
N ALA A 109 5.56 -1.46 -17.11
CA ALA A 109 6.37 -0.31 -17.51
C ALA A 109 7.78 -0.75 -17.97
N PHE A 110 8.37 -1.72 -17.26
CA PHE A 110 9.66 -2.30 -17.62
C PHE A 110 9.63 -3.05 -18.97
N THR A 111 8.66 -3.95 -19.15
CA THR A 111 8.56 -4.76 -20.38
C THR A 111 8.21 -3.93 -21.62
N THR A 112 7.31 -2.96 -21.49
CA THR A 112 6.99 -2.04 -22.60
C THR A 112 8.18 -1.19 -23.02
N HIS A 113 9.04 -0.77 -22.09
CA HIS A 113 10.28 -0.07 -22.42
C HIS A 113 11.27 -0.94 -23.21
N LEU A 114 11.45 -2.19 -22.80
CA LEU A 114 12.33 -3.14 -23.50
C LEU A 114 11.87 -3.42 -24.93
N MET A 115 10.55 -3.50 -25.16
CA MET A 115 9.98 -3.73 -26.50
C MET A 115 9.95 -2.46 -27.38
N ALA A 116 10.07 -1.27 -26.79
CA ALA A 116 10.08 0.01 -27.50
C ALA A 116 11.49 0.49 -27.90
N LYS A 117 12.56 -0.22 -27.50
CA LYS A 117 13.92 0.03 -28.00
C LYS A 117 14.09 -0.65 -29.37
N PRO A 118 14.42 0.11 -30.44
CA PRO A 118 14.66 -0.43 -31.78
C PRO A 118 15.93 -1.28 -31.87
#